data_AF-A0A5K0YA87-F1
#
_entry.id   AF-A0A5K0YA87-F1
#
_cell.length_a   1.000
_cell.length_b   1.000
_cell.length_c   1.000
_cell.angle_alpha   90.00
_cell.angle_beta   90.00
_cell.angle_gamma   90.00
#
_symmetry.space_group_name_H-M   'P 1'
#
loop_
_entity.id
_entity.type
_entity.pdbx_description
1 polymer ?
#
loop_
_entity_poly.entity_id
_entity_poly.type
_entity_poly.pdbx_seq_one_letter_code
_entity_poly.pdbx_strand_id
1 'polypeptide(L)'
;MSFPSVVPSRNIPSDLEIEEAIKAFDESKAGVKGLVDSRIATVPSIFIEPPESNRRHNRSECTDPDQSYEHVVPVIDLSGPREDIVVQICEASEKWGVFQAVNHGVPLTILDEMLLEVAKFHESPAEEKQQFYTRDLKKKVGLASTFDLYTRKRANWRDTVHCDMAPDPPSPEELPMPW
;
A
#
# COMPACT_ATOMS: atom_id res chain seq x y z
N MET A 1 1.59 21.47 12.90
CA MET A 1 3.02 21.14 12.68
C MET A 1 3.41 21.71 11.32
N SER A 2 4.53 22.41 11.22
CA SER A 2 4.94 23.06 9.96
C SER A 2 5.87 22.13 9.20
N PHE A 3 5.41 21.54 8.10
CA PHE A 3 6.29 20.86 7.16
C PHE A 3 7.13 21.92 6.43
N PRO A 4 8.45 21.73 6.26
CA PRO A 4 9.26 22.67 5.50
C PRO A 4 8.76 22.73 4.06
N SER A 5 8.31 23.92 3.64
CA SER A 5 7.90 24.19 2.27
C SER A 5 9.15 24.19 1.39
N VAL A 6 9.44 23.05 0.76
CA VAL A 6 10.47 22.98 -0.28
C VAL A 6 9.88 23.58 -1.56
N VAL A 7 10.30 24.81 -1.85
CA VAL A 7 10.06 25.50 -3.13
C VAL A 7 10.59 24.62 -4.27
N PRO A 8 9.87 24.45 -5.40
CA PRO A 8 10.35 23.62 -6.50
C PRO A 8 11.53 24.33 -7.19
N SER A 9 12.75 24.07 -6.71
CA SER A 9 13.95 24.33 -7.49
C SER A 9 14.14 23.19 -8.49
N ARG A 10 14.59 23.51 -9.71
CA ARG A 10 14.96 22.54 -10.77
C ARG A 10 16.16 21.64 -10.40
N ASN A 11 16.55 21.59 -9.13
CA ASN A 11 17.64 20.76 -8.65
C ASN A 11 17.07 19.44 -8.11
N ILE A 12 17.61 18.34 -8.63
CA ILE A 12 17.44 17.02 -8.01
C ILE A 12 18.05 17.14 -6.60
N PRO A 13 17.29 16.86 -5.53
CA PRO A 13 17.84 16.92 -4.18
C PRO A 13 18.97 15.91 -4.02
N SER A 14 19.99 16.31 -3.27
CA SER A 14 21.12 15.47 -2.90
C SER A 14 20.67 14.29 -2.02
N ASP A 15 21.49 13.24 -1.96
CA ASP A 15 21.19 12.07 -1.12
C ASP A 15 21.05 12.44 0.36
N LEU A 16 21.86 13.40 0.85
CA LEU A 16 21.76 13.91 2.22
C LEU A 16 20.41 14.60 2.49
N GLU A 17 19.94 15.45 1.58
CA GLU A 17 18.64 16.13 1.71
C GLU A 17 17.48 15.13 1.70
N ILE A 18 17.61 14.03 0.95
CA ILE A 18 16.63 12.94 0.91
C ILE A 18 16.62 12.17 2.23
N GLU A 19 17.79 11.84 2.77
CA GLU A 19 17.92 11.15 4.07
C GLU A 19 17.33 11.98 5.22
N GLU A 20 17.63 13.28 5.26
CA GLU A 20 17.07 14.20 6.25
C GLU A 20 15.55 14.32 6.13
N ALA A 21 15.03 14.42 4.90
CA ALA A 21 13.59 14.47 4.64
C ALA A 21 12.88 13.16 5.01
N ILE A 22 13.50 12.00 4.73
CA ILE A 22 13.00 10.69 5.15
C ILE A 22 12.91 10.61 6.67
N LYS A 23 13.97 11.02 7.36
CA LYS A 23 14.02 11.01 8.83
C LYS A 23 12.94 11.92 9.42
N ALA A 24 12.82 13.15 8.93
CA ALA A 24 11.80 14.10 9.39
C ALA A 24 10.36 13.57 9.13
N PHE A 25 10.14 12.91 7.99
CA PHE A 25 8.87 12.28 7.68
C PHE A 25 8.55 11.14 8.67
N ASP A 26 9.50 10.23 8.92
CA ASP A 26 9.32 9.11 9.85
C ASP A 26 9.09 9.57 11.30
N GLU A 27 9.87 10.56 11.75
CA GLU A 27 9.76 11.15 13.09
C GLU A 27 8.43 11.85 13.33
N SER A 28 7.78 12.35 12.27
CA SER A 28 6.44 12.96 12.37
C SER A 28 5.37 11.96 12.80
N LYS A 29 5.57 10.67 12.48
CA LYS A 29 4.59 9.57 12.68
C LYS A 29 3.20 9.84 12.09
N ALA A 30 3.07 10.88 11.26
CA ALA A 30 1.79 11.33 10.71
C ALA A 30 1.42 10.59 9.42
N GLY A 31 2.42 9.96 8.79
CA GLY A 31 2.29 9.24 7.54
C GLY A 31 1.87 10.12 6.37
N VAL A 32 1.51 9.47 5.26
CA VAL A 32 1.07 10.14 4.03
C VAL A 32 -0.28 10.83 4.26
N LYS A 33 -1.18 10.23 5.04
CA LYS A 33 -2.45 10.86 5.44
C LYS A 33 -2.22 12.21 6.12
N GLY A 34 -1.25 12.32 7.02
CA GLY A 34 -0.89 13.59 7.65
C GLY A 34 -0.42 14.67 6.68
N LEU A 35 0.28 14.29 5.60
CA LEU A 35 0.65 15.21 4.52
C LEU A 35 -0.57 15.67 3.73
N VAL A 36 -1.47 14.74 3.38
CA VAL A 36 -2.72 15.04 2.66
C VAL A 36 -3.61 15.98 3.49
N ASP A 37 -3.81 15.67 4.77
CA ASP A 37 -4.63 16.46 5.69
C ASP A 37 -4.06 17.87 5.92
N SER A 38 -2.72 18.00 5.86
CA SER A 38 -2.01 19.29 5.91
C SER A 38 -2.10 20.10 4.61
N ARG A 39 -2.74 19.57 3.56
CA ARG A 39 -2.94 20.23 2.25
C ARG A 39 -1.64 20.76 1.64
N ILE A 40 -0.60 19.93 1.64
CA ILE A 40 0.67 20.27 1.01
C ILE A 40 0.48 20.72 -0.45
N ALA A 41 1.21 21.76 -0.86
CA ALA A 41 1.10 22.31 -2.21
C ALA A 41 1.83 21.46 -3.27
N THR A 42 2.88 20.75 -2.86
CA THR A 42 3.74 19.94 -3.73
C THR A 42 4.06 18.61 -3.06
N VAL A 43 4.08 17.54 -3.86
CA VAL A 43 4.51 16.21 -3.38
C VAL A 43 6.00 16.28 -2.98
N PRO A 44 6.37 15.87 -1.76
CA PRO A 44 7.77 15.86 -1.34
C PRO A 44 8.62 14.97 -2.24
N SER A 45 9.86 15.38 -2.50
CA SER A 45 10.79 14.70 -3.39
C SER A 45 11.08 13.24 -3.00
N ILE A 46 10.94 12.89 -1.72
CA ILE A 46 11.10 11.51 -1.23
C ILE A 46 10.10 10.53 -1.86
N PHE A 47 8.97 11.02 -2.41
CA PHE A 47 7.96 10.20 -3.09
C PHE A 47 8.03 10.29 -4.62
N ILE A 48 8.95 11.09 -5.17
CA ILE A 48 9.08 11.30 -6.61
C ILE A 48 10.14 10.37 -7.17
N GLU A 49 9.70 9.42 -7.98
CA GLU A 49 10.58 8.47 -8.63
C GLU A 49 11.38 9.16 -9.78
N PRO A 50 12.71 8.94 -9.89
CA PRO A 50 13.51 9.57 -10.94
C PRO A 50 13.05 9.17 -12.35
N PRO A 51 13.12 10.05 -13.36
CA PRO A 51 12.68 9.74 -14.73
C PRO A 51 13.30 8.45 -15.33
N GLU A 52 14.50 8.07 -14.91
CA GLU A 52 15.21 6.88 -15.39
C GLU A 52 14.58 5.55 -14.94
N SER A 53 13.88 5.56 -13.80
CA SER A 53 13.14 4.40 -13.27
C SER A 53 11.82 4.13 -14.02
N ASN A 54 11.22 5.19 -14.59
CA ASN A 54 9.95 5.14 -15.33
C ASN A 54 10.05 4.39 -16.67
N ARG A 55 11.27 4.04 -17.09
CA ARG A 55 11.51 3.19 -18.27
C ARG A 55 10.85 1.81 -18.18
N ARG A 56 10.50 1.34 -16.97
CA ARG A 56 9.78 0.06 -16.78
C ARG A 56 8.26 0.20 -16.89
N HIS A 57 7.69 1.36 -16.55
CA HIS A 57 6.24 1.60 -16.64
C HIS A 57 5.80 2.08 -18.03
N ASN A 58 6.69 2.72 -18.79
CA ASN A 58 6.44 3.16 -20.16
C ASN A 58 6.68 2.08 -21.22
N ARG A 59 6.69 0.79 -20.86
CA ARG A 59 6.68 -0.29 -21.87
C ARG A 59 5.28 -0.52 -22.45
N SER A 60 4.45 0.52 -22.50
CA SER A 60 3.36 0.64 -23.48
C SER A 60 3.93 1.23 -24.77
N GLU A 61 4.98 0.62 -25.31
CA GLU A 61 5.21 0.63 -26.75
C GLU A 61 4.54 -0.64 -27.29
N CYS A 62 3.22 -0.69 -27.18
CA CYS A 62 2.40 -1.60 -27.97
C CYS A 62 2.17 -0.93 -29.33
N THR A 63 3.22 -0.82 -30.14
CA THR A 63 3.07 -0.51 -31.57
C THR A 63 2.77 -1.80 -32.32
N ASP A 64 1.51 -2.24 -32.23
CA ASP A 64 0.89 -3.03 -33.29
C ASP A 64 -0.61 -2.65 -33.31
N PRO A 65 -1.09 -1.90 -34.32
CA PRO A 65 -2.46 -1.38 -34.35
C PRO A 65 -3.53 -2.46 -34.63
N ASP A 66 -3.14 -3.73 -34.76
CA ASP A 66 -4.01 -4.83 -35.19
C ASP A 66 -4.19 -5.95 -34.14
N GLN A 67 -3.68 -5.78 -32.91
CA GLN A 67 -3.87 -6.76 -31.83
C GLN A 67 -4.49 -6.09 -30.60
N SER A 68 -5.81 -6.17 -30.51
CA SER A 68 -6.55 -5.95 -29.27
C SER A 68 -6.24 -7.10 -28.31
N TYR A 69 -5.11 -7.05 -27.63
CA TYR A 69 -4.86 -7.94 -26.51
C TYR A 69 -5.73 -7.48 -25.34
N GLU A 70 -6.95 -8.02 -25.26
CA GLU A 70 -7.68 -8.08 -24.00
C GLU A 70 -6.91 -9.02 -23.07
N HIS A 71 -5.84 -8.51 -22.45
CA HIS A 71 -5.15 -9.17 -21.35
C HIS A 71 -6.03 -9.07 -20.11
N VAL A 72 -7.13 -9.82 -20.12
CA VAL A 72 -8.08 -9.89 -19.00
C VAL A 72 -7.54 -10.89 -17.99
N VAL A 73 -7.28 -10.42 -16.77
CA VAL A 73 -6.90 -11.27 -15.64
C VAL A 73 -7.96 -12.38 -15.47
N PRO A 74 -7.58 -13.66 -15.43
CA PRO A 74 -8.55 -14.75 -15.31
C PRO A 74 -9.47 -14.59 -14.11
N VAL A 75 -10.76 -14.89 -14.29
CA VAL A 75 -11.76 -14.93 -13.22
C VAL A 75 -12.14 -16.40 -13.01
N ILE A 76 -12.00 -16.89 -11.78
CA ILE A 76 -12.26 -18.29 -11.40
C ILE A 76 -13.45 -18.34 -10.46
N ASP A 77 -14.48 -19.10 -10.83
CA ASP A 77 -15.65 -19.35 -10.00
C ASP A 77 -15.40 -20.54 -9.06
N LEU A 78 -15.37 -20.26 -7.75
CA LEU A 78 -15.09 -21.28 -6.73
C LEU A 78 -16.32 -22.10 -6.32
N SER A 79 -17.49 -21.87 -6.93
CA SER A 79 -18.70 -22.67 -6.68
C SER A 79 -18.80 -23.95 -7.53
N GLY A 80 -17.88 -24.14 -8.49
CA GLY A 80 -17.85 -25.30 -9.39
C GLY A 80 -17.23 -26.58 -8.81
N PRO A 81 -17.09 -27.63 -9.63
CA PRO A 81 -16.40 -28.87 -9.26
C PRO A 81 -14.94 -28.61 -8.87
N ARG A 82 -14.47 -29.26 -7.81
CA ARG A 82 -13.13 -29.05 -7.26
C ARG A 82 -12.02 -29.35 -8.28
N GLU A 83 -12.20 -30.40 -9.07
CA GLU A 83 -11.23 -30.86 -10.06
C GLU A 83 -10.99 -29.77 -11.13
N ASP A 84 -12.07 -29.15 -11.61
CA ASP A 84 -12.02 -28.09 -12.61
C ASP A 84 -11.42 -26.80 -12.04
N ILE A 85 -11.75 -26.45 -10.79
CA ILE A 85 -11.20 -25.28 -10.09
C ILE A 85 -9.68 -25.42 -9.95
N VAL A 86 -9.19 -26.60 -9.54
CA VAL A 86 -7.75 -26.83 -9.35
C VAL A 86 -7.00 -26.65 -10.67
N VAL A 87 -7.53 -27.19 -11.77
CA VAL A 87 -6.94 -27.01 -13.11
C VAL A 87 -6.89 -25.53 -13.49
N GLN A 88 -7.99 -24.80 -13.32
CA GLN A 88 -8.05 -23.37 -13.63
C GLN A 88 -7.07 -22.54 -12.80
N ILE A 89 -6.93 -22.83 -11.49
CA ILE A 89 -5.96 -22.14 -10.63
C ILE A 89 -4.53 -22.43 -11.07
N CYS A 90 -4.20 -23.69 -11.39
CA CYS A 90 -2.87 -24.06 -11.89
C CYS A 90 -2.55 -23.30 -13.18
N GLU A 91 -3.45 -23.32 -14.16
CA GLU A 91 -3.25 -22.62 -15.43
C GLU A 91 -3.12 -21.11 -15.27
N ALA A 92 -3.98 -20.49 -14.45
CA ALA A 92 -3.93 -19.05 -14.22
C ALA A 92 -2.64 -18.66 -13.49
N SER A 93 -2.22 -19.45 -12.51
CA SER A 93 -0.97 -19.21 -11.77
C SER A 93 0.26 -19.37 -12.67
N GLU A 94 0.29 -20.38 -13.54
CA GLU A 94 1.41 -20.61 -14.47
C GLU A 94 1.50 -19.54 -15.56
N LYS A 95 0.35 -19.17 -16.17
CA LYS A 95 0.32 -18.25 -17.31
C LYS A 95 0.34 -16.78 -16.89
N TRP A 96 -0.32 -16.43 -15.79
CA TRP A 96 -0.55 -15.04 -15.37
C TRP A 96 0.09 -14.69 -14.02
N GLY A 97 0.29 -15.66 -13.14
CA GLY A 97 0.73 -15.42 -11.75
C GLY A 97 -0.31 -14.72 -10.87
N VAL A 98 -1.51 -14.45 -11.41
CA VAL A 98 -2.62 -13.77 -10.73
C VAL A 98 -3.96 -14.19 -11.34
N PHE A 99 -5.01 -14.20 -10.52
CA PHE A 99 -6.39 -14.41 -10.93
C PHE A 99 -7.34 -13.72 -9.93
N GLN A 100 -8.58 -13.51 -10.35
CA GLN A 100 -9.67 -13.08 -9.47
C GLN A 100 -10.50 -14.30 -9.09
N ALA A 101 -10.87 -14.44 -7.83
CA ALA A 101 -11.78 -15.47 -7.37
C ALA A 101 -13.17 -14.87 -7.13
N VAL A 102 -14.21 -15.54 -7.62
CA VAL A 102 -15.62 -15.20 -7.34
C VAL A 102 -16.32 -16.40 -6.70
N ASN A 103 -17.46 -16.15 -6.04
CA ASN A 103 -18.21 -17.17 -5.30
C ASN A 103 -17.32 -17.94 -4.29
N HIS A 104 -16.36 -17.27 -3.68
CA HIS A 104 -15.36 -17.84 -2.76
C HIS A 104 -15.91 -18.21 -1.37
N GLY A 105 -17.21 -18.04 -1.13
CA GLY A 105 -17.88 -18.44 0.11
C GLY A 105 -17.69 -17.49 1.31
N VAL A 106 -16.91 -16.42 1.15
CA VAL A 106 -16.82 -15.36 2.18
C VAL A 106 -18.01 -14.41 2.02
N PRO A 107 -18.83 -14.19 3.06
CA PRO A 107 -19.99 -13.31 2.96
C PRO A 107 -19.59 -11.88 2.57
N LEU A 108 -20.34 -11.27 1.66
CA LEU A 108 -20.08 -9.89 1.22
C LEU A 108 -20.16 -8.89 2.38
N THR A 109 -21.06 -9.12 3.35
CA THR A 109 -21.19 -8.29 4.55
C THR A 109 -19.89 -8.20 5.34
N ILE A 110 -19.13 -9.30 5.44
CA ILE A 110 -17.83 -9.31 6.13
C ILE A 110 -16.78 -8.49 5.37
N LEU A 111 -16.80 -8.54 4.04
CA LEU A 111 -15.90 -7.73 3.22
C LEU A 111 -16.23 -6.23 3.33
N ASP A 112 -17.52 -5.89 3.31
CA ASP A 112 -18.00 -4.50 3.47
C ASP A 112 -17.65 -3.94 4.85
N GLU A 113 -17.89 -4.71 5.92
CA GLU A 113 -17.52 -4.35 7.29
C GLU A 113 -16.01 -4.16 7.42
N MET A 114 -15.19 -5.07 6.87
CA MET A 114 -13.73 -4.95 6.88
C MET A 114 -13.27 -3.65 6.19
N LEU A 115 -13.79 -3.34 5.00
CA LEU A 115 -13.44 -2.11 4.29
C LEU A 115 -13.85 -0.86 5.06
N LEU A 116 -15.04 -0.88 5.68
CA LEU A 116 -15.54 0.20 6.52
C LEU A 116 -14.64 0.45 7.73
N GLU A 117 -14.26 -0.59 8.47
CA GLU A 117 -13.42 -0.46 9.66
C GLU A 117 -11.99 0.00 9.32
N VAL A 118 -11.41 -0.50 8.22
CA VAL A 118 -10.09 -0.01 7.74
C VAL A 118 -10.17 1.46 7.34
N ALA A 119 -11.24 1.88 6.67
CA ALA A 119 -11.44 3.28 6.30
C ALA A 119 -11.60 4.16 7.54
N LYS A 120 -12.43 3.76 8.52
CA LYS A 120 -12.58 4.44 9.80
C LYS A 120 -11.25 4.61 10.51
N PHE A 121 -10.46 3.54 10.61
CA PHE A 121 -9.12 3.60 11.23
C PHE A 121 -8.22 4.65 10.56
N HIS A 122 -8.19 4.72 9.23
CA HIS A 122 -7.34 5.71 8.52
C HIS A 122 -7.87 7.14 8.61
N GLU A 123 -9.17 7.33 8.80
CA GLU A 123 -9.80 8.63 9.03
C GLU A 123 -9.82 9.08 10.50
N SER A 124 -9.49 8.19 11.45
CA SER A 124 -9.35 8.55 12.86
C SER A 124 -8.30 9.64 13.10
N PRO A 125 -8.40 10.40 14.21
CA PRO A 125 -7.43 11.43 14.58
C PRO A 125 -5.98 10.93 14.55
N ALA A 126 -5.06 11.83 14.20
CA ALA A 126 -3.65 11.48 14.07
C ALA A 126 -3.07 10.95 15.39
N GLU A 127 -3.49 11.52 16.52
CA GLU A 127 -3.06 11.15 17.87
C GLU A 127 -3.41 9.70 18.20
N GLU A 128 -4.59 9.23 17.78
CA GLU A 128 -5.04 7.86 17.98
C GLU A 128 -4.29 6.88 17.08
N LYS A 129 -3.95 7.27 15.85
CA LYS A 129 -3.21 6.41 14.92
C LYS A 129 -1.73 6.33 15.27
N GLN A 130 -1.16 7.41 15.81
CA GLN A 130 0.26 7.51 16.17
C GLN A 130 0.67 6.49 17.24
N GLN A 131 -0.25 6.03 18.08
CA GLN A 131 0.04 4.96 19.06
C GLN A 131 0.36 3.62 18.40
N PHE A 132 -0.16 3.39 17.20
CA PHE A 132 0.13 2.20 16.39
C PHE A 132 1.33 2.39 15.48
N TYR A 133 1.85 3.61 15.34
CA TYR A 133 2.97 3.88 14.44
C TYR A 133 4.23 3.16 14.93
N THR A 134 4.74 2.24 14.12
CA THR A 134 5.90 1.44 14.49
C THR A 134 6.72 1.02 13.27
N ARG A 135 8.04 0.94 13.47
CA ARG A 135 9.00 0.29 12.57
C ARG A 135 9.50 -1.05 13.11
N ASP A 136 9.06 -1.43 14.31
CA ASP A 136 9.42 -2.71 14.93
C ASP A 136 8.61 -3.84 14.29
N LEU A 137 9.31 -4.68 13.51
CA LEU A 137 8.74 -5.84 12.82
C LEU A 137 8.28 -6.96 13.76
N LYS A 138 8.56 -6.86 15.06
CA LYS A 138 8.07 -7.82 16.07
C LYS A 138 6.67 -7.48 16.56
N LYS A 139 6.18 -6.26 16.29
CA LYS A 139 4.82 -5.84 16.66
C LYS A 139 3.82 -6.47 15.72
N LYS A 140 2.90 -7.26 16.28
CA LYS A 140 1.84 -7.93 15.52
C LYS A 140 0.85 -6.95 14.91
N VAL A 141 0.61 -5.81 15.56
CA VAL A 141 -0.26 -4.74 15.07
C VAL A 141 0.58 -3.48 14.90
N GLY A 142 0.43 -2.82 13.76
CA GLY A 142 1.15 -1.58 13.52
C GLY A 142 0.62 -0.77 12.35
N LEU A 143 0.97 0.51 12.36
CA LEU A 143 0.81 1.45 11.26
C LEU A 143 2.21 1.87 10.80
N ALA A 144 2.43 1.83 9.49
CA ALA A 144 3.67 2.33 8.91
C ALA A 144 3.43 2.92 7.52
N SER A 145 4.18 3.95 7.20
CA SER A 145 4.22 4.54 5.86
C SER A 145 5.48 4.05 5.15
N THR A 146 5.32 3.33 4.04
CA THR A 146 6.44 2.70 3.31
C THR A 146 7.26 1.75 4.20
N PHE A 147 6.98 0.46 4.18
CA PHE A 147 7.68 -0.57 4.96
C PHE A 147 9.22 -0.46 4.91
N ASP A 148 9.79 -0.25 3.73
CA ASP A 148 11.24 -0.22 3.44
C ASP A 148 11.82 1.20 3.32
N LEU A 149 11.28 2.14 4.09
CA LEU A 149 11.58 3.57 4.00
C LEU A 149 13.09 3.91 4.02
N TYR A 150 13.88 3.23 4.85
CA TYR A 150 15.33 3.51 5.00
C TYR A 150 16.24 2.70 4.07
N THR A 151 15.70 1.68 3.39
CA THR A 151 16.49 0.85 2.47
C THR A 151 16.19 1.18 1.01
N ARG A 152 15.04 1.81 0.72
CA ARG A 152 14.74 2.37 -0.59
C ARG A 152 15.23 3.81 -0.72
N LYS A 153 15.57 4.18 -1.95
CA LYS A 153 15.88 5.56 -2.31
C LYS A 153 14.64 6.46 -2.27
N ARG A 154 13.43 5.90 -2.35
CA ARG A 154 12.15 6.62 -2.44
C ARG A 154 11.08 5.92 -1.63
N ALA A 155 10.20 6.71 -1.04
CA ALA A 155 9.03 6.28 -0.30
C ALA A 155 7.81 6.08 -1.21
N ASN A 156 6.91 5.19 -0.81
CA ASN A 156 5.60 5.02 -1.45
C ASN A 156 4.60 6.04 -0.90
N TRP A 157 3.73 6.56 -1.77
CA TRP A 157 2.60 7.40 -1.38
C TRP A 157 1.46 6.55 -0.78
N ARG A 158 1.71 5.92 0.36
CA ARG A 158 0.82 4.96 1.01
C ARG A 158 1.10 4.82 2.51
N ASP A 159 0.02 4.74 3.28
CA ASP A 159 0.03 4.24 4.65
C ASP A 159 -0.48 2.80 4.71
N THR A 160 0.00 2.02 5.66
CA THR A 160 -0.33 0.60 5.79
C THR A 160 -0.54 0.25 7.24
N VAL A 161 -1.73 -0.26 7.56
CA VAL A 161 -1.99 -0.98 8.81
C VAL A 161 -1.75 -2.47 8.57
N HIS A 162 -1.06 -3.12 9.51
CA HIS A 162 -0.86 -4.57 9.51
C HIS A 162 -1.35 -5.18 10.82
N CYS A 163 -1.80 -6.43 10.74
CA CYS A 163 -2.29 -7.19 11.88
C CYS A 163 -1.97 -8.67 11.66
N ASP A 164 -0.94 -9.17 12.34
CA ASP A 164 -0.49 -10.56 12.27
C ASP A 164 -1.39 -11.43 13.13
N MET A 165 -2.37 -12.09 12.50
CA MET A 165 -3.36 -12.93 13.17
C MET A 165 -2.89 -14.37 13.44
N ALA A 166 -1.77 -14.78 12.85
CA ALA A 166 -1.25 -16.15 12.91
C ALA A 166 0.25 -16.18 13.26
N PRO A 167 0.76 -17.23 13.92
CA PRO A 167 0.00 -18.37 14.45
C PRO A 167 -0.84 -18.01 15.68
N ASP A 168 -0.40 -17.03 16.45
CA ASP A 168 -1.10 -16.53 17.63
C ASP A 168 -1.58 -15.11 17.36
N PRO A 169 -2.89 -14.82 17.48
CA PRO A 169 -3.41 -13.48 17.24
C PRO A 169 -2.92 -12.45 18.29
N PRO A 170 -3.03 -11.14 18.01
CA PRO A 170 -2.84 -10.09 18.99
C PRO A 170 -3.90 -10.18 20.11
N SER A 171 -3.58 -9.66 21.29
CA SER A 171 -4.62 -9.52 22.33
C SER A 171 -5.61 -8.40 21.94
N PRO A 172 -6.85 -8.41 22.43
CA PRO A 172 -7.83 -7.36 22.11
C PRO A 172 -7.33 -5.95 22.41
N GLU A 173 -6.51 -5.78 23.45
CA GLU A 173 -5.93 -4.49 23.85
C GLU A 173 -4.85 -3.98 22.86
N GLU A 174 -4.32 -4.84 21.99
CA GLU A 174 -3.37 -4.47 20.94
C GLU A 174 -4.07 -4.00 19.65
N LEU A 175 -5.39 -4.19 19.53
CA LEU A 175 -6.16 -3.83 18.34
C LEU A 175 -6.70 -2.39 18.42
N PRO A 176 -6.86 -1.71 17.27
CA PRO A 176 -7.53 -0.42 17.24
C PRO A 176 -9.02 -0.55 17.60
N MET A 177 -9.50 0.38 18.43
CA MET A 177 -10.93 0.62 18.70
C MET A 177 -11.67 1.00 17.40
N PRO A 178 -12.98 0.73 17.24
CA PRO A 178 -13.96 0.36 18.26
C PRO A 178 -14.43 -1.10 18.15
N TRP A 179 -14.53 -1.80 19.28
CA TRP A 179 -15.16 -3.12 19.35
C TRP A 179 -16.69 -3.04 19.42
#